data_AF-A0A2V6PDX7-F1
#
_entry.id   AF-A0A2V6PDX7-F1
#
_cell.length_a   1.000
_cell.length_b   1.000
_cell.length_c   1.000
_cell.angle_alpha   90.00
_cell.angle_beta   90.00
_cell.angle_gamma   90.00
#
_symmetry.space_group_name_H-M   'P 1'
#
loop_
_entity.id
_entity.type
_entity.pdbx_description
1 polymer ?
#
loop_
_entity_poly.entity_id
_entity_poly.type
_entity_poly.pdbx_seq_one_letter_code
_entity_poly.pdbx_strand_id
1 'polypeptide(L)' 'MIKVQKKVSRYLAAIGKRGGLASRRELTKSQARQMLAIREAKRAAVKAGKPWPPRDRKLRKLLKLS' A
#
# COMPACT_ATOMS: atom_id res chain seq x y z
N MET A 1 -18.50 21.55 -25.93
CA MET A 1 -18.58 20.14 -25.48
C MET A 1 -17.33 19.29 -25.80
N ILE A 2 -16.79 19.33 -27.02
CA ILE A 2 -15.66 18.48 -27.47
C ILE A 2 -14.38 18.60 -26.62
N LYS A 3 -14.02 19.81 -26.17
CA LYS A 3 -12.83 20.02 -25.31
C LYS A 3 -12.94 19.34 -23.95
N VAL A 4 -14.14 19.26 -23.38
CA VAL A 4 -14.37 18.63 -22.06
C VAL A 4 -14.24 17.12 -22.18
N GLN A 5 -14.84 16.52 -23.22
CA GLN A 5 -14.71 15.08 -23.50
C GLN A 5 -13.26 14.66 -23.75
N LYS A 6 -12.46 15.47 -24.47
CA LYS A 6 -11.02 15.21 -24.67
C LYS A 6 -10.23 15.24 -23.37
N LYS A 7 -10.55 16.15 -22.43
CA LYS A 7 -9.91 16.19 -21.10
C LYS A 7 -10.27 14.95 -20.27
N VAL A 8 -11.54 14.56 -20.26
CA VAL A 8 -12.02 13.36 -19.55
C VAL A 8 -11.35 12.10 -20.10
N SER A 9 -11.32 11.92 -21.42
CA SER A 9 -10.66 10.77 -22.06
C SER A 9 -9.17 10.69 -21.71
N ARG A 10 -8.44 11.82 -21.74
CA ARG A 10 -7.02 11.86 -21.33
C ARG A 10 -6.83 11.50 -19.86
N TYR A 11 -7.71 11.99 -18.99
CA TYR A 11 -7.67 11.68 -17.56
C TYR A 11 -7.90 10.18 -17.32
N LEU A 12 -8.91 9.59 -17.96
CA LEU A 12 -9.21 8.16 -17.85
C LEU A 12 -8.07 7.28 -18.38
N ALA A 13 -7.45 7.66 -19.50
CA ALA A 13 -6.28 6.96 -20.03
C ALA A 13 -5.06 7.06 -19.07
N ALA A 14 -4.85 8.21 -18.44
CA ALA A 14 -3.76 8.41 -17.50
C ALA A 14 -3.93 7.56 -16.23
N ILE A 15 -5.14 7.51 -15.65
CA ILE A 15 -5.40 6.68 -14.47
C ILE A 15 -5.39 5.19 -14.80
N GLY A 16 -5.90 4.78 -15.97
CA GLY A 16 -5.85 3.40 -16.45
C GLY A 16 -4.42 2.92 -16.67
N LYS A 17 -3.56 3.74 -17.30
CA LYS A 17 -2.12 3.47 -17.44
C LYS A 17 -1.44 3.34 -16.08
N ARG A 18 -1.77 4.21 -15.13
CA ARG A 18 -1.23 4.15 -13.76
C ARG A 18 -1.64 2.88 -13.02
N GLY A 19 -2.92 2.49 -13.13
CA GLY A 19 -3.45 1.25 -12.55
C GLY A 19 -2.82 0.01 -13.18
N GLY A 20 -2.69 -0.01 -14.51
CA GLY A 20 -2.00 -1.10 -15.23
C GLY A 20 -0.51 -1.19 -14.90
N LEU A 21 0.19 -0.06 -14.71
CA LEU A 21 1.57 -0.06 -14.23
C LEU A 21 1.68 -0.58 -12.79
N ALA A 22 0.70 -0.26 -11.94
CA ALA A 22 0.66 -0.78 -10.57
C ALA A 22 0.33 -2.27 -10.53
N SER A 23 -0.58 -2.76 -11.37
CA SER A 23 -0.93 -4.19 -11.47
C SER A 23 0.20 -5.03 -12.08
N ARG A 24 1.03 -4.42 -12.94
CA ARG A 24 2.25 -5.04 -13.48
C ARG A 24 3.43 -5.05 -12.51
N ARG A 25 3.33 -4.41 -11.34
CA ARG A 25 4.37 -4.54 -10.32
C ARG A 25 4.26 -5.93 -9.72
N GLU A 26 5.20 -6.79 -10.06
CA GLU A 26 5.35 -8.06 -9.39
C GLU A 26 5.79 -7.83 -7.94
N LEU A 27 5.06 -8.45 -7.02
CA LEU A 27 5.41 -8.45 -5.61
C LEU A 27 6.67 -9.29 -5.44
N THR A 28 7.80 -8.65 -5.15
CA THR A 28 9.05 -9.38 -4.96
C THR A 28 8.96 -10.25 -3.70
N LYS A 29 9.74 -11.34 -3.63
CA LYS A 29 9.79 -12.20 -2.43
C LYS A 29 10.12 -11.41 -1.16
N SER A 30 10.97 -10.39 -1.24
CA SER A 30 11.30 -9.53 -0.10
C SER A 30 10.13 -8.66 0.34
N GLN A 31 9.36 -8.10 -0.60
CA GLN A 31 8.13 -7.36 -0.30
C GLN A 31 7.07 -8.27 0.32
N ALA A 32 6.88 -9.48 -0.19
CA ALA A 32 5.95 -10.46 0.36
C ALA A 32 6.30 -10.84 1.81
N ARG A 33 7.59 -11.12 2.09
CA ARG A 33 8.08 -11.38 3.46
C ARG A 33 7.83 -10.19 4.38
N GLN A 34 8.06 -8.97 3.89
CA GLN A 34 7.79 -7.76 4.67
C GLN A 34 6.31 -7.61 5.01
N MET A 35 5.40 -7.87 4.05
CA MET A 35 3.96 -7.85 4.31
C MET A 35 3.55 -8.88 5.36
N LEU A 36 4.13 -10.09 5.30
CA LEU A 36 3.89 -11.13 6.31
C LEU A 36 4.37 -10.71 7.69
N ALA A 37 5.58 -10.17 7.81
CA ALA A 37 6.12 -9.69 9.09
C ALA A 37 5.20 -8.62 9.73
N ILE A 38 4.66 -7.70 8.93
CA ILE A 38 3.70 -6.68 9.40
C ILE A 38 2.40 -7.35 9.88
N ARG A 39 1.89 -8.35 9.15
CA ARG A 39 0.66 -9.09 9.53
C ARG A 39 0.85 -9.87 10.83
N GLU A 40 1.98 -10.55 10.98
CA GLU A 40 2.33 -11.30 12.18
C GLU A 40 2.50 -10.39 13.38
N ALA A 41 3.20 -9.26 13.22
CA ALA A 41 3.33 -8.24 14.27
C ALA A 41 1.96 -7.69 14.70
N LYS A 42 1.05 -7.43 13.74
CA LYS A 42 -0.33 -7.04 14.04
C LYS A 42 -1.07 -8.14 14.82
N ARG A 43 -1.00 -9.39 14.36
CA ARG A 43 -1.64 -10.53 15.03
C ARG A 43 -1.14 -10.70 16.46
N ALA A 44 0.18 -10.60 16.66
CA ALA A 44 0.80 -10.67 17.99
C ALA A 44 0.33 -9.53 18.89
N ALA A 45 0.26 -8.29 18.37
CA ALA A 45 -0.22 -7.15 19.13
C ALA A 45 -1.69 -7.32 19.57
N VAL A 46 -2.56 -7.74 18.65
CA VAL A 46 -3.97 -8.01 18.94
C VAL A 46 -4.10 -9.14 19.96
N LYS A 47 -3.35 -10.24 19.81
CA LYS A 47 -3.34 -11.35 20.77
C LYS A 47 -2.88 -10.92 22.16
N ALA A 48 -1.94 -9.97 22.24
CA ALA A 48 -1.44 -9.41 23.48
C ALA A 48 -2.32 -8.28 24.05
N GLY A 49 -3.46 -7.96 23.44
CA GLY A 49 -4.33 -6.84 23.84
C GLY A 49 -3.70 -5.46 23.63
N LYS A 50 -2.61 -5.37 22.85
CA LYS A 50 -1.90 -4.12 22.60
C LYS A 50 -2.49 -3.40 21.37
N PRO A 51 -2.57 -2.06 21.39
CA PRO A 51 -3.08 -1.31 20.25
C PRO A 51 -2.15 -1.44 19.03
N TRP A 52 -2.73 -1.56 17.86
CA TRP A 52 -2.04 -1.53 16.57
C TRP A 52 -2.51 -0.30 15.76
N PRO A 53 -1.60 0.48 15.14
CA PRO A 53 -0.14 0.30 15.08
C PRO A 53 0.56 0.65 16.41
N PRO A 54 1.81 0.18 16.61
CA PRO A 54 2.60 0.51 17.81
C PRO A 54 2.67 2.02 18.02
N ARG A 55 2.60 2.49 19.26
CA ARG A 55 2.77 3.93 19.58
C ARG A 55 4.22 4.37 19.43
N ASP A 56 5.18 3.48 19.67
CA ASP A 56 6.60 3.76 19.52
C ASP A 56 6.97 4.04 18.06
N ARG A 57 7.57 5.21 17.83
CA ARG A 57 8.04 5.68 16.53
C ARG A 57 9.14 4.78 15.95
N LYS A 58 10.01 4.19 16.76
CA LYS A 58 11.06 3.27 16.29
C LYS A 58 10.44 2.01 15.71
N LEU A 59 9.47 1.42 16.40
CA LEU A 59 8.73 0.24 15.93
C LEU A 59 7.94 0.52 14.64
N ARG A 60 7.31 1.70 14.51
CA ARG A 60 6.66 2.10 13.25
C ARG A 60 7.63 2.19 12.08
N LYS A 61 8.82 2.78 12.29
CA LYS A 61 9.86 2.87 11.24
C LYS A 61 10.35 1.49 10.82
N LEU A 62 10.59 0.59 11.78
CA LEU A 62 11.08 -0.77 11.52
C LEU A 62 10.07 -1.58 10.68
N LEU A 63 8.78 -1.40 10.95
CA LEU A 63 7.68 -2.01 10.19
C LEU A 63 7.31 -1.25 8.92
N LYS A 64 8.00 -0.15 8.59
CA LYS A 64 7.68 0.76 7.49
C LYS A 64 6.20 1.20 7.47
N LEU A 65 5.65 1.50 8.65
CA LEU A 65 4.29 2.01 8.84
C LEU A 65 4.24 3.56 8.89
N SER A 66 5.40 4.20 8.73
CA SER A 66 5.61 5.65 8.75
C SER A 66 5.60 6.26 7.36
#